data_AF-A0A1Y1WQN5-F1
#
_entry.id   AF-A0A1Y1WQN5-F1
#
_cell.length_a   1.000
_cell.length_b   1.000
_cell.length_c   1.000
_cell.angle_alpha   90.00
_cell.angle_beta   90.00
_cell.angle_gamma   90.00
#
_symmetry.space_group_name_H-M   'P 1'
#
loop_
_entity.id
_entity.type
_entity.pdbx_description
1 polymer ?
#
loop_
_entity_poly.entity_id
_entity_poly.type
_entity_poly.pdbx_seq_one_letter_code
_entity_poly.pdbx_strand_id
1 'polypeptide(L)'
;MKLSKAIGLIVLAASANGFELLRDAANGFRIGAATNTIHYSNRNYIEAMKSFNYMVAENACKFVSIQGTKGRYNFDDCDNHLKKAQELKMDFRGHALIWHSMAPQWLEREDSNTMKQSIIDHITTVLKHYEGKIDTWDVVNEAIDDGSNGNGWKLRNSFLYQKVPNFIDIAFQTARKVSPNTKLFYNDYNTEGIWAKSESVYQFVADMKKRNIPIDGVGIQYHVGVNVQPQFDKINNLISRYCKLGVEVHITELDVSCDDNCNDRDGGEGKQSQVYINALKACLNNSCCTGFLVWGIGDSDSWRGAENKPLLFNSNYQPKGQYNAILETLKSTPAACLNGQPVVENPTYDVEPEAKAVTIKNGWYYIKNTGSNKYLTVKNGKGAAAQNVEINSTKQKWKVTNMDDNTITLLSELGDYMLDVSSGSSENGANIQIYDAYAGDAQKFVLRETSKEGVYVISTKVSNGYKVLDVEREGKSDGSNVCQWDNGGEKAHQTWVFESAGGQEEEQEKPKEEEQPSQAACWSVGLGYSCCKSCIAAVYTDNDGKWGVENDKWCGIPTSCDNQSTCGAAGYPCCKSSCTVYAEDSDGKWSIENDNWCLIDQSKC
;
A
#
# COMPACT_ATOMS: atom_id res chain seq x y z
N MET A 1 58.34 -51.65 11.88
CA MET A 1 57.32 -50.62 11.57
C MET A 1 56.28 -51.23 10.63
N LYS A 2 55.12 -51.64 11.15
CA LYS A 2 53.97 -52.08 10.35
C LYS A 2 52.88 -51.02 10.54
N LEU A 3 52.60 -50.23 9.50
CA LEU A 3 51.48 -49.31 9.50
C LEU A 3 50.19 -50.12 9.31
N SER A 4 49.33 -50.12 10.33
CA SER A 4 47.98 -50.64 10.25
C SER A 4 47.09 -49.57 9.60
N LYS A 5 46.49 -49.89 8.45
CA LYS A 5 45.43 -49.08 7.84
C LYS A 5 44.13 -49.39 8.57
N ALA A 6 43.69 -48.46 9.42
CA ALA A 6 42.32 -48.46 9.93
C ALA A 6 41.39 -47.94 8.82
N ILE A 7 40.60 -48.84 8.24
CA ILE A 7 39.46 -48.48 7.40
C ILE A 7 38.35 -48.06 8.37
N GLY A 8 38.12 -46.76 8.46
CA GLY A 8 36.97 -46.21 9.19
C GLY A 8 35.69 -46.56 8.43
N LEU A 9 34.89 -47.45 9.02
CA LEU A 9 33.52 -47.71 8.60
C LEU A 9 32.70 -46.44 8.90
N ILE A 10 32.41 -45.63 7.88
CA ILE A 10 31.39 -44.59 7.98
C ILE A 10 30.06 -45.33 8.01
N VAL A 11 29.50 -45.49 9.21
CA VAL A 11 28.09 -45.86 9.37
C VAL A 11 27.29 -44.61 8.99
N LEU A 12 26.88 -44.53 7.73
CA LEU A 12 25.74 -43.69 7.34
C LEU A 12 24.52 -44.30 8.03
N ALA A 13 24.16 -43.73 9.19
CA ALA A 13 22.82 -43.91 9.72
C ALA A 13 21.86 -43.26 8.74
N ALA A 14 21.24 -44.07 7.88
CA ALA A 14 20.06 -43.66 7.15
C ALA A 14 18.97 -43.34 8.18
N SER A 15 18.70 -42.05 8.40
CA SER A 15 17.54 -41.62 9.18
C SER A 15 16.28 -41.94 8.38
N ALA A 16 15.29 -42.54 9.05
CA ALA A 16 13.97 -42.71 8.49
C ALA A 16 13.32 -41.34 8.24
N ASN A 17 13.13 -40.97 6.97
CA ASN A 17 12.21 -39.93 6.47
C ASN A 17 12.14 -38.59 7.23
N GLY A 18 13.27 -37.91 7.45
CA GLY A 18 13.25 -36.52 7.95
C GLY A 18 13.55 -35.53 6.83
N PHE A 19 12.58 -34.67 6.48
CA PHE A 19 12.83 -33.50 5.64
C PHE A 19 13.37 -32.33 6.49
N GLU A 20 14.10 -31.41 5.88
CA GLU A 20 14.64 -30.23 6.58
C GLU A 20 13.53 -29.25 6.99
N LEU A 21 13.62 -28.68 8.19
CA LEU A 21 12.57 -27.85 8.78
C LEU A 21 12.70 -26.37 8.37
N LEU A 22 11.59 -25.72 8.01
CA LEU A 22 11.58 -24.29 7.63
C LEU A 22 12.12 -23.39 8.74
N ARG A 23 11.73 -23.65 9.98
CA ARG A 23 12.16 -22.87 11.16
C ARG A 23 13.67 -22.83 11.36
N ASP A 24 14.38 -23.88 10.94
CA ASP A 24 15.84 -23.95 11.09
C ASP A 24 16.53 -23.05 10.06
N ALA A 25 15.92 -22.88 8.87
CA ALA A 25 16.37 -21.96 7.84
C ALA A 25 15.90 -20.51 8.09
N ALA A 26 14.84 -20.30 8.86
CA ALA A 26 14.24 -18.98 9.08
C ALA A 26 15.06 -18.04 9.99
N ASN A 27 16.07 -18.56 10.72
CA ASN A 27 16.98 -17.78 11.57
C ASN A 27 16.30 -16.70 12.44
N GLY A 28 15.16 -17.02 13.06
CA GLY A 28 14.41 -16.09 13.93
C GLY A 28 13.24 -15.35 13.26
N PHE A 29 13.12 -15.39 11.93
CA PHE A 29 11.90 -14.96 11.23
C PHE A 29 10.72 -15.86 11.63
N ARG A 30 9.54 -15.27 11.88
CA ARG A 30 8.35 -16.05 12.27
C ARG A 30 7.75 -16.72 11.04
N ILE A 31 7.99 -18.01 10.91
CA ILE A 31 7.34 -18.88 9.93
C ILE A 31 6.34 -19.79 10.64
N GLY A 32 5.08 -19.62 10.31
CA GLY A 32 3.99 -20.20 11.09
C GLY A 32 2.95 -20.96 10.30
N ALA A 33 2.07 -21.62 11.04
CA ALA A 33 0.87 -22.23 10.49
C ALA A 33 -0.32 -22.15 11.45
N ALA A 34 -1.53 -22.17 10.88
CA ALA A 34 -2.76 -22.38 11.60
C ALA A 34 -2.91 -23.84 11.97
N THR A 35 -3.31 -24.10 13.22
CA THR A 35 -3.50 -25.46 13.72
C THR A 35 -4.87 -25.68 14.33
N ASN A 36 -5.24 -26.95 14.43
CA ASN A 36 -6.51 -27.41 14.97
C ASN A 36 -6.29 -28.62 15.88
N THR A 37 -6.80 -28.56 17.11
CA THR A 37 -6.62 -29.58 18.15
C THR A 37 -7.18 -30.95 17.76
N ILE A 38 -8.15 -31.01 16.84
CA ILE A 38 -8.71 -32.28 16.35
C ILE A 38 -7.63 -33.19 15.74
N HIS A 39 -6.56 -32.62 15.19
CA HIS A 39 -5.48 -33.35 14.53
C HIS A 39 -4.29 -33.67 15.46
N TYR A 40 -4.30 -33.24 16.73
CA TYR A 40 -3.13 -33.41 17.63
C TYR A 40 -2.84 -34.87 18.01
N SER A 41 -3.79 -35.79 17.78
CA SER A 41 -3.56 -37.23 17.92
C SER A 41 -2.82 -37.85 16.72
N ASN A 42 -2.79 -37.16 15.58
CA ASN A 42 -2.12 -37.61 14.37
C ASN A 42 -0.62 -37.27 14.44
N ARG A 43 0.22 -38.30 14.51
CA ARG A 43 1.68 -38.13 14.59
C ARG A 43 2.24 -37.40 13.37
N ASN A 44 1.75 -37.68 12.17
CA ASN A 44 2.26 -37.05 10.95
C ASN A 44 1.94 -35.54 10.92
N TYR A 45 0.77 -35.14 11.43
CA TYR A 45 0.41 -33.74 11.62
C TYR A 45 1.38 -33.05 12.60
N ILE A 46 1.63 -33.67 13.76
CA ILE A 46 2.59 -33.15 14.75
C ILE A 46 4.02 -33.07 14.19
N GLU A 47 4.46 -34.04 13.39
CA GLU A 47 5.77 -33.98 12.73
C GLU A 47 5.85 -32.83 11.72
N ALA A 48 4.82 -32.63 10.89
CA ALA A 48 4.77 -31.49 9.97
C ALA A 48 4.76 -30.13 10.70
N MET A 49 4.03 -30.03 11.82
CA MET A 49 4.03 -28.83 12.67
C MET A 49 5.45 -28.42 13.11
N LYS A 50 6.37 -29.37 13.35
CA LYS A 50 7.74 -29.04 13.78
C LYS A 50 8.50 -28.17 12.79
N SER A 51 8.03 -28.05 11.54
CA SER A 51 8.60 -27.15 10.54
C SER A 51 8.47 -25.68 10.90
N PHE A 52 7.55 -25.32 11.78
CA PHE A 52 7.19 -23.94 12.10
C PHE A 52 7.73 -23.49 13.47
N ASN A 53 7.88 -22.17 13.65
CA ASN A 53 8.23 -21.53 14.91
C ASN A 53 7.18 -20.50 15.37
N TYR A 54 6.04 -20.43 14.69
CA TYR A 54 4.92 -19.54 15.01
C TYR A 54 3.59 -20.28 14.79
N MET A 55 2.60 -20.07 15.66
CA MET A 55 1.33 -20.78 15.61
C MET A 55 0.16 -19.82 15.83
N VAL A 56 -0.96 -20.10 15.14
CA VAL A 56 -2.27 -19.51 15.43
C VAL A 56 -3.29 -20.63 15.56
N ALA A 57 -4.27 -20.48 16.46
CA ALA A 57 -5.39 -21.40 16.50
C ALA A 57 -6.40 -21.03 15.41
N GLU A 58 -6.74 -21.99 14.55
CA GLU A 58 -7.66 -21.77 13.42
C GLU A 58 -9.02 -21.21 13.88
N ASN A 59 -9.54 -21.70 15.01
CA ASN A 59 -10.85 -21.31 15.54
C ASN A 59 -10.91 -21.14 17.06
N ALA A 60 -10.01 -21.77 17.82
CA ALA A 60 -10.16 -21.94 19.27
C ALA A 60 -10.11 -20.62 20.06
N CYS A 61 -9.44 -19.60 19.53
CA CYS A 61 -9.28 -18.31 20.19
C CYS A 61 -10.27 -17.22 19.70
N LYS A 62 -11.20 -17.58 18.80
CA LYS A 62 -12.25 -16.65 18.32
C LYS A 62 -13.28 -16.37 19.42
N PHE A 63 -13.95 -15.22 19.33
CA PHE A 63 -14.94 -14.77 20.31
C PHE A 63 -15.97 -15.88 20.64
N VAL A 64 -16.65 -16.44 19.64
CA VAL A 64 -17.66 -17.49 19.88
C VAL A 64 -17.11 -18.73 20.59
N SER A 65 -15.85 -19.09 20.35
CA SER A 65 -15.19 -20.24 20.97
C SER A 65 -14.87 -19.96 22.45
N ILE A 66 -14.37 -18.76 22.74
CA ILE A 66 -14.02 -18.35 24.11
C ILE A 66 -15.26 -18.02 24.94
N GLN A 67 -16.26 -17.35 24.36
CA GLN A 67 -17.41 -16.80 25.09
C GLN A 67 -18.74 -17.07 24.36
N GLY A 68 -18.97 -18.33 24.02
CA GLY A 68 -20.22 -18.76 23.37
C GLY A 68 -21.49 -18.48 24.18
N THR A 69 -21.37 -18.34 25.52
CA THR A 69 -22.45 -17.88 26.42
C THR A 69 -22.01 -16.63 27.15
N LYS A 70 -22.85 -15.58 27.17
CA LYS A 70 -22.54 -14.29 27.82
C LYS A 70 -22.05 -14.50 29.25
N GLY A 71 -20.90 -13.91 29.56
CA GLY A 71 -20.27 -13.98 30.89
C GLY A 71 -19.62 -15.32 31.26
N ARG A 72 -19.73 -16.37 30.43
CA ARG A 72 -19.05 -17.66 30.66
C ARG A 72 -17.91 -17.82 29.67
N TYR A 73 -16.68 -17.72 30.18
CA TYR A 73 -15.46 -17.90 29.39
C TYR A 73 -14.98 -19.35 29.47
N ASN A 74 -14.61 -19.91 28.32
CA ASN A 74 -13.96 -21.21 28.18
C ASN A 74 -12.65 -21.02 27.39
N PHE A 75 -11.53 -21.12 28.07
CA PHE A 75 -10.20 -20.96 27.46
C PHE A 75 -9.57 -22.30 27.06
N ASP A 76 -10.19 -23.44 27.39
CA ASP A 76 -9.54 -24.76 27.36
C ASP A 76 -8.92 -25.07 25.98
N ASP A 77 -9.64 -24.83 24.88
CA ASP A 77 -9.15 -25.18 23.55
C ASP A 77 -8.04 -24.22 23.07
N CYS A 78 -8.19 -22.91 23.29
CA CYS A 78 -7.13 -21.93 22.97
C CYS A 78 -5.88 -22.17 23.86
N ASP A 79 -6.06 -22.52 25.13
CA ASP A 79 -4.98 -22.88 26.05
C ASP A 79 -4.28 -24.18 25.62
N ASN A 80 -5.00 -25.16 25.07
CA ASN A 80 -4.41 -26.37 24.50
C ASN A 80 -3.53 -26.06 23.27
N HIS A 81 -3.93 -25.10 22.43
CA HIS A 81 -3.10 -24.63 21.32
C HIS A 81 -1.84 -23.92 21.84
N LEU A 82 -1.99 -22.96 22.77
CA LEU A 82 -0.87 -22.25 23.38
C LEU A 82 0.11 -23.22 24.05
N LYS A 83 -0.39 -24.22 24.78
CA LYS A 83 0.43 -25.26 25.39
C LYS A 83 1.19 -26.06 24.33
N LYS A 84 0.53 -26.45 23.23
CA LYS A 84 1.20 -27.15 22.13
C LYS A 84 2.27 -26.29 21.46
N ALA A 85 2.02 -25.00 21.26
CA ALA A 85 3.01 -24.05 20.76
C ALA A 85 4.25 -23.99 21.66
N GLN A 86 4.05 -23.89 22.98
CA GLN A 86 5.14 -23.91 23.96
C GLN A 86 5.92 -25.23 23.94
N GLU A 87 5.23 -26.37 23.89
CA GLU A 87 5.86 -27.70 23.77
C GLU A 87 6.75 -27.81 22.53
N LEU A 88 6.31 -27.23 21.41
CA LEU A 88 7.05 -27.20 20.15
C LEU A 88 7.95 -25.96 19.99
N LYS A 89 8.12 -25.16 21.05
CA LYS A 89 8.93 -23.93 21.07
C LYS A 89 8.56 -22.97 19.94
N MET A 90 7.27 -22.66 19.83
CA MET A 90 6.71 -21.71 18.89
C MET A 90 6.20 -20.48 19.62
N ASP A 91 6.37 -19.32 19.01
CA ASP A 91 5.58 -18.13 19.35
C ASP A 91 4.10 -18.38 19.02
N PHE A 92 3.19 -17.62 19.60
CA PHE A 92 1.76 -17.79 19.41
C PHE A 92 1.06 -16.48 19.10
N ARG A 93 0.18 -16.47 18.09
CA ARG A 93 -0.68 -15.37 17.70
C ARG A 93 -2.09 -15.62 18.20
N GLY A 94 -2.70 -14.63 18.85
CA GLY A 94 -4.12 -14.68 19.20
C GLY A 94 -4.99 -14.19 18.03
N HIS A 95 -6.01 -14.97 17.67
CA HIS A 95 -6.91 -14.71 16.55
C HIS A 95 -8.34 -15.19 16.87
N ALA A 96 -9.38 -14.34 16.83
CA ALA A 96 -9.35 -12.88 16.84
C ALA A 96 -10.34 -12.38 17.89
N LEU A 97 -10.07 -11.22 18.48
CA LEU A 97 -10.87 -10.69 19.58
C LEU A 97 -12.26 -10.24 19.12
N ILE A 98 -12.32 -9.45 18.04
CA ILE A 98 -13.58 -8.90 17.50
C ILE A 98 -13.67 -9.16 16.00
N TRP A 99 -14.73 -9.84 15.59
CA TRP A 99 -15.04 -10.13 14.19
C TRP A 99 -16.54 -10.34 14.02
N HIS A 100 -17.09 -9.95 12.87
CA HIS A 100 -18.53 -10.05 12.60
C HIS A 100 -18.99 -11.50 12.32
N SER A 101 -18.14 -12.33 11.69
CA SER A 101 -18.54 -13.67 11.20
C SER A 101 -18.60 -14.72 12.32
N MET A 102 -17.68 -14.67 13.28
CA MET A 102 -17.55 -15.64 14.38
C MET A 102 -17.81 -15.00 15.75
N ALA A 103 -18.74 -14.04 15.79
CA ALA A 103 -19.28 -13.48 17.03
C ALA A 103 -20.36 -14.40 17.62
N PRO A 104 -20.49 -14.50 18.94
CA PRO A 104 -21.56 -15.29 19.53
C PRO A 104 -22.92 -14.59 19.33
N GLN A 105 -23.96 -15.38 19.02
CA GLN A 105 -25.30 -14.87 18.69
C GLN A 105 -25.93 -13.98 19.78
N TRP A 106 -25.56 -14.17 21.04
CA TRP A 106 -26.05 -13.33 22.12
C TRP A 106 -25.57 -11.88 21.98
N LEU A 107 -24.35 -11.66 21.48
CA LEU A 107 -23.79 -10.32 21.26
C LEU A 107 -24.61 -9.59 20.21
N GLU A 108 -24.87 -10.24 19.07
CA GLU A 108 -25.66 -9.67 17.98
C GLU A 108 -27.06 -9.24 18.41
N ARG A 109 -27.67 -9.88 19.42
CA ARG A 109 -28.99 -9.50 19.94
C ARG A 109 -28.99 -8.29 20.88
N GLU A 110 -27.82 -7.86 21.35
CA GLU A 110 -27.72 -6.74 22.30
C GLU A 110 -28.06 -5.40 21.66
N ASP A 111 -28.53 -4.47 22.48
CA ASP A 111 -28.57 -3.05 22.12
C ASP A 111 -27.14 -2.45 22.06
N SER A 112 -27.04 -1.24 21.53
CA SER A 112 -25.77 -0.53 21.32
C SER A 112 -24.92 -0.40 22.59
N ASN A 113 -25.52 0.01 23.72
CA ASN A 113 -24.77 0.28 24.95
C ASN A 113 -24.30 -1.03 25.59
N THR A 114 -25.17 -2.03 25.63
CA THR A 114 -24.83 -3.35 26.16
C THR A 114 -23.73 -4.01 25.32
N MET A 115 -23.84 -3.94 23.98
CA MET A 115 -22.83 -4.48 23.07
C MET A 115 -21.47 -3.81 23.24
N LYS A 116 -21.44 -2.47 23.34
CA LYS A 116 -20.21 -1.72 23.60
C LYS A 116 -19.52 -2.22 24.87
N GLN A 117 -20.28 -2.43 25.95
CA GLN A 117 -19.72 -2.95 27.20
C GLN A 117 -19.25 -4.40 27.05
N SER A 118 -20.02 -5.26 26.37
CA SER A 118 -19.64 -6.64 26.10
C SER A 118 -18.33 -6.76 25.28
N ILE A 119 -18.10 -5.86 24.31
CA ILE A 119 -16.84 -5.77 23.56
C ILE A 119 -15.67 -5.45 24.51
N ILE A 120 -15.85 -4.45 25.38
CA ILE A 120 -14.83 -4.03 26.36
C ILE A 120 -14.52 -5.19 27.33
N ASP A 121 -15.55 -5.84 27.87
CA ASP A 121 -15.42 -6.92 28.84
C ASP A 121 -14.76 -8.16 28.23
N HIS A 122 -15.12 -8.51 26.98
CA HIS A 122 -14.49 -9.59 26.24
C HIS A 122 -12.99 -9.35 26.05
N ILE A 123 -12.63 -8.21 25.44
CA ILE A 123 -11.21 -7.85 25.20
C ILE A 123 -10.43 -7.81 26.51
N THR A 124 -11.00 -7.19 27.56
CA THR A 124 -10.35 -7.10 28.87
C THR A 124 -10.08 -8.47 29.48
N THR A 125 -11.07 -9.36 29.44
CA THR A 125 -10.96 -10.68 30.06
C THR A 125 -9.98 -11.58 29.32
N VAL A 126 -10.07 -11.61 27.98
CA VAL A 126 -9.19 -12.43 27.13
C VAL A 126 -7.75 -11.96 27.22
N LEU A 127 -7.48 -10.66 27.04
CA LEU A 127 -6.11 -10.15 27.08
C LEU A 127 -5.47 -10.27 28.46
N LYS A 128 -6.22 -10.10 29.56
CA LYS A 128 -5.69 -10.36 30.91
C LYS A 128 -5.37 -11.84 31.14
N HIS A 129 -6.17 -12.76 30.61
CA HIS A 129 -5.88 -14.20 30.72
C HIS A 129 -4.58 -14.58 30.01
N TYR A 130 -4.29 -13.91 28.88
CA TYR A 130 -3.11 -14.18 28.04
C TYR A 130 -1.96 -13.18 28.20
N GLU A 131 -2.03 -12.26 29.17
CA GLU A 131 -0.99 -11.27 29.43
C GLU A 131 0.35 -11.96 29.72
N GLY A 132 1.40 -11.54 29.00
CA GLY A 132 2.74 -12.15 29.09
C GLY A 132 2.86 -13.55 28.48
N LYS A 133 1.78 -14.12 27.92
CA LYS A 133 1.78 -15.45 27.26
C LYS A 133 1.67 -15.36 25.74
N ILE A 134 0.98 -14.33 25.24
CA ILE A 134 0.77 -14.08 23.81
C ILE A 134 1.18 -12.63 23.54
N ASP A 135 2.10 -12.44 22.60
CA ASP A 135 2.67 -11.12 22.32
C ASP A 135 2.00 -10.39 21.15
N THR A 136 1.17 -11.08 20.36
CA THR A 136 0.55 -10.55 19.14
C THR A 136 -0.92 -10.97 19.08
N TRP A 137 -1.81 -10.03 18.84
CA TRP A 137 -3.26 -10.27 18.75
C TRP A 137 -3.90 -9.55 17.57
N ASP A 138 -4.75 -10.27 16.84
CA ASP A 138 -5.73 -9.64 15.96
C ASP A 138 -6.87 -9.08 16.79
N VAL A 139 -6.88 -7.76 16.92
CA VAL A 139 -7.89 -7.07 17.71
C VAL A 139 -9.20 -7.01 16.93
N VAL A 140 -9.13 -6.67 15.65
CA VAL A 140 -10.27 -6.60 14.75
C VAL A 140 -9.94 -7.31 13.44
N ASN A 141 -10.86 -8.17 12.99
CA ASN A 141 -10.76 -8.89 11.72
C ASN A 141 -11.84 -8.40 10.73
N GLU A 142 -11.45 -8.19 9.47
CA GLU A 142 -12.33 -8.03 8.29
C GLU A 142 -13.41 -6.95 8.41
N ALA A 143 -13.02 -5.77 8.88
CA ALA A 143 -13.96 -4.67 9.10
C ALA A 143 -14.19 -3.80 7.86
N ILE A 144 -13.33 -3.87 6.83
CA ILE A 144 -13.45 -3.06 5.63
C ILE A 144 -14.33 -3.76 4.58
N ASP A 145 -15.18 -2.96 3.94
CA ASP A 145 -16.18 -3.41 2.97
C ASP A 145 -15.52 -3.94 1.70
N ASP A 146 -16.00 -5.08 1.18
CA ASP A 146 -15.44 -5.68 -0.05
C ASP A 146 -15.71 -4.84 -1.30
N GLY A 147 -16.75 -4.00 -1.28
CA GLY A 147 -17.09 -3.07 -2.36
C GLY A 147 -16.32 -1.75 -2.33
N SER A 148 -15.28 -1.64 -1.48
CA SER A 148 -14.47 -0.42 -1.40
C SER A 148 -13.75 -0.15 -2.73
N ASN A 149 -13.63 1.11 -3.11
CA ASN A 149 -13.12 1.55 -4.42
C ASN A 149 -11.68 2.10 -4.39
N GLY A 150 -11.05 2.18 -3.21
CA GLY A 150 -9.71 2.74 -3.03
C GLY A 150 -9.65 4.26 -2.86
N ASN A 151 -10.80 4.94 -2.86
CA ASN A 151 -10.89 6.37 -2.55
C ASN A 151 -11.55 6.57 -1.18
N GLY A 152 -10.72 6.72 -0.16
CA GLY A 152 -11.16 6.63 1.23
C GLY A 152 -11.36 5.18 1.68
N TRP A 153 -11.97 5.03 2.85
CA TRP A 153 -12.30 3.73 3.40
C TRP A 153 -13.73 3.70 3.93
N LYS A 154 -14.33 2.51 3.87
CA LYS A 154 -15.69 2.26 4.33
C LYS A 154 -15.72 0.97 5.13
N LEU A 155 -16.37 1.03 6.30
CA LEU A 155 -16.62 -0.16 7.09
C LEU A 155 -17.70 -1.03 6.45
N ARG A 156 -17.47 -2.35 6.48
CA ARG A 156 -18.45 -3.38 6.13
C ARG A 156 -19.73 -3.17 6.92
N ASN A 157 -20.86 -3.29 6.24
CA ASN A 157 -22.18 -3.22 6.87
C ASN A 157 -22.45 -4.45 7.77
N SER A 158 -21.91 -4.43 8.99
CA SER A 158 -22.03 -5.48 9.99
C SER A 158 -22.88 -5.02 11.18
N PHE A 159 -23.45 -5.96 11.94
CA PHE A 159 -24.19 -5.63 13.16
C PHE A 159 -23.31 -4.84 14.17
N LEU A 160 -22.01 -5.12 14.21
CA LEU A 160 -21.02 -4.40 15.03
C LEU A 160 -20.99 -2.92 14.64
N TYR A 161 -20.81 -2.63 13.35
CA TYR A 161 -20.76 -1.25 12.85
C TYR A 161 -22.11 -0.54 12.97
N GLN A 162 -23.22 -1.22 12.66
CA GLN A 162 -24.57 -0.64 12.75
C GLN A 162 -24.93 -0.23 14.18
N LYS A 163 -24.54 -1.03 15.17
CA LYS A 163 -24.91 -0.79 16.58
C LYS A 163 -23.86 0.01 17.33
N VAL A 164 -22.58 -0.16 17.01
CA VAL A 164 -21.47 0.53 17.68
C VAL A 164 -20.49 1.06 16.61
N PRO A 165 -20.78 2.22 15.98
CA PRO A 165 -20.00 2.71 14.83
C PRO A 165 -18.49 2.86 15.07
N ASN A 166 -18.08 3.12 16.31
CA ASN A 166 -16.68 3.27 16.73
C ASN A 166 -16.11 2.04 17.47
N PHE A 167 -16.66 0.84 17.24
CA PHE A 167 -16.24 -0.38 17.92
C PHE A 167 -14.75 -0.70 17.75
N ILE A 168 -14.16 -0.34 16.61
CA ILE A 168 -12.74 -0.58 16.32
C ILE A 168 -11.87 0.27 17.23
N ASP A 169 -12.12 1.58 17.29
CA ASP A 169 -11.39 2.50 18.18
C ASP A 169 -11.49 2.01 19.64
N ILE A 170 -12.70 1.65 20.08
CA ILE A 170 -12.94 1.09 21.41
C ILE A 170 -12.12 -0.18 21.63
N ALA A 171 -12.08 -1.08 20.65
CA ALA A 171 -11.38 -2.35 20.76
C ALA A 171 -9.86 -2.15 20.92
N PHE A 172 -9.23 -1.35 20.06
CA PHE A 172 -7.80 -1.07 20.12
C PHE A 172 -7.42 -0.27 21.38
N GLN A 173 -8.18 0.76 21.74
CA GLN A 173 -7.93 1.55 22.95
C GLN A 173 -8.08 0.70 24.22
N THR A 174 -9.09 -0.17 24.27
CA THR A 174 -9.26 -1.12 25.38
C THR A 174 -8.09 -2.10 25.42
N ALA A 175 -7.72 -2.69 24.28
CA ALA A 175 -6.64 -3.66 24.20
C ALA A 175 -5.31 -3.08 24.69
N ARG A 176 -4.92 -1.88 24.23
CA ARG A 176 -3.71 -1.20 24.70
C ARG A 176 -3.76 -0.89 26.18
N LYS A 177 -4.91 -0.47 26.71
CA LYS A 177 -5.07 -0.14 28.13
C LYS A 177 -4.87 -1.35 29.03
N VAL A 178 -5.31 -2.53 28.61
CA VAL A 178 -5.29 -3.76 29.44
C VAL A 178 -4.07 -4.64 29.20
N SER A 179 -3.46 -4.56 28.02
CA SER A 179 -2.23 -5.28 27.68
C SER A 179 -1.24 -4.35 26.97
N PRO A 180 -0.47 -3.53 27.73
CA PRO A 180 0.34 -2.46 27.17
C PRO A 180 1.50 -2.95 26.30
N ASN A 181 1.94 -4.20 26.46
CA ASN A 181 3.09 -4.78 25.74
C ASN A 181 2.70 -5.70 24.58
N THR A 182 1.42 -6.04 24.43
CA THR A 182 0.94 -6.84 23.30
C THR A 182 0.94 -5.99 22.03
N LYS A 183 1.39 -6.56 20.92
CA LYS A 183 1.26 -5.99 19.58
C LYS A 183 -0.16 -6.17 19.06
N LEU A 184 -0.78 -5.08 18.65
CA LEU A 184 -2.19 -4.99 18.28
C LEU A 184 -2.33 -4.87 16.76
N PHE A 185 -2.94 -5.89 16.15
CA PHE A 185 -3.08 -6.01 14.70
C PHE A 185 -4.52 -5.79 14.23
N TYR A 186 -4.65 -5.14 13.07
CA TYR A 186 -5.84 -5.22 12.21
C TYR A 186 -5.59 -6.27 11.12
N ASN A 187 -6.50 -7.21 10.90
CA ASN A 187 -6.31 -8.31 9.93
C ASN A 187 -7.46 -8.35 8.91
N ASP A 188 -7.16 -8.55 7.62
CA ASP A 188 -8.20 -8.59 6.56
C ASP A 188 -7.71 -9.34 5.29
N TYR A 189 -8.66 -9.83 4.50
CA TYR A 189 -8.41 -10.52 3.21
C TYR A 189 -8.64 -9.63 2.00
N ASN A 190 -8.17 -10.10 0.84
CA ASN A 190 -8.23 -9.34 -0.42
C ASN A 190 -7.47 -8.01 -0.27
N THR A 191 -6.34 -8.09 0.45
CA THR A 191 -5.42 -7.01 0.79
C THR A 191 -3.97 -7.30 0.43
N GLU A 192 -3.70 -8.23 -0.49
CA GLU A 192 -2.37 -8.81 -0.71
C GLU A 192 -1.48 -8.04 -1.69
N GLY A 193 -2.06 -7.10 -2.43
CA GLY A 193 -1.38 -6.23 -3.39
C GLY A 193 -2.12 -4.91 -3.52
N ILE A 194 -1.88 -4.11 -4.56
CA ILE A 194 -2.47 -2.76 -4.67
C ILE A 194 -3.67 -2.78 -5.63
N TRP A 195 -4.86 -2.62 -5.07
CA TRP A 195 -6.16 -2.44 -5.74
C TRP A 195 -7.15 -1.80 -4.76
N ALA A 196 -8.41 -1.69 -5.17
CA ALA A 196 -9.44 -0.93 -4.47
C ALA A 196 -9.60 -1.25 -2.97
N LYS A 197 -9.84 -2.51 -2.59
CA LYS A 197 -10.01 -2.89 -1.17
C LYS A 197 -8.73 -2.71 -0.37
N SER A 198 -7.59 -3.17 -0.88
CA SER A 198 -6.31 -3.06 -0.17
C SER A 198 -5.87 -1.61 0.03
N GLU A 199 -6.14 -0.74 -0.94
CA GLU A 199 -5.93 0.70 -0.85
C GLU A 199 -6.79 1.32 0.25
N SER A 200 -8.05 0.89 0.34
CA SER A 200 -8.97 1.34 1.39
C SER A 200 -8.50 0.89 2.78
N VAL A 201 -7.99 -0.34 2.91
CA VAL A 201 -7.39 -0.83 4.17
C VAL A 201 -6.14 -0.03 4.53
N TYR A 202 -5.28 0.28 3.57
CA TYR A 202 -4.11 1.13 3.79
C TYR A 202 -4.52 2.51 4.33
N GLN A 203 -5.48 3.18 3.69
CA GLN A 203 -5.99 4.49 4.12
C GLN A 203 -6.68 4.43 5.48
N PHE A 204 -7.36 3.32 5.78
CA PHE A 204 -7.95 3.07 7.09
C PHE A 204 -6.90 2.97 8.20
N VAL A 205 -5.82 2.20 7.98
CA VAL A 205 -4.71 2.10 8.93
C VAL A 205 -4.00 3.45 9.07
N ALA A 206 -3.77 4.18 7.97
CA ALA A 206 -3.19 5.51 8.01
C ALA A 206 -4.05 6.50 8.83
N ASP A 207 -5.38 6.46 8.68
CA ASP A 207 -6.31 7.26 9.46
C ASP A 207 -6.29 6.87 10.96
N MET A 208 -6.25 5.57 11.28
CA MET A 208 -6.07 5.10 12.66
C MET A 208 -4.79 5.67 13.29
N LYS A 209 -3.66 5.63 12.57
CA LYS A 209 -2.39 6.24 13.03
C LYS A 209 -2.54 7.75 13.22
N LYS A 210 -3.15 8.46 12.26
CA LYS A 210 -3.40 9.91 12.34
C LYS A 210 -4.26 10.30 13.55
N ARG A 211 -5.25 9.47 13.91
CA ARG A 211 -6.10 9.66 15.09
C ARG A 211 -5.50 9.13 16.39
N ASN A 212 -4.25 8.66 16.38
CA ASN A 212 -3.57 8.07 17.53
C ASN A 212 -4.29 6.84 18.12
N ILE A 213 -4.94 6.04 17.27
CA ILE A 213 -5.42 4.71 17.68
C ILE A 213 -4.21 3.79 17.84
N PRO A 214 -4.11 3.01 18.94
CA PRO A 214 -2.90 2.24 19.26
C PRO A 214 -2.81 0.95 18.43
N ILE A 215 -2.55 1.10 17.13
CA ILE A 215 -2.28 -0.01 16.20
C ILE A 215 -0.77 -0.16 16.00
N ASP A 216 -0.29 -1.40 16.15
CA ASP A 216 1.13 -1.73 15.96
C ASP A 216 1.38 -2.47 14.66
N GLY A 217 0.38 -3.16 14.12
CA GLY A 217 0.57 -3.97 12.93
C GLY A 217 -0.68 -4.17 12.07
N VAL A 218 -0.45 -4.68 10.87
CA VAL A 218 -1.46 -5.12 9.93
C VAL A 218 -1.20 -6.56 9.50
N GLY A 219 -2.26 -7.35 9.47
CA GLY A 219 -2.28 -8.72 8.98
C GLY A 219 -2.87 -8.77 7.58
N ILE A 220 -2.13 -9.34 6.65
CA ILE A 220 -2.56 -9.60 5.28
C ILE A 220 -2.89 -11.10 5.20
N GLN A 221 -4.18 -11.44 5.14
CA GLN A 221 -4.61 -12.85 5.19
C GLN A 221 -3.98 -13.67 4.07
N TYR A 222 -4.04 -13.20 2.83
CA TYR A 222 -3.36 -13.85 1.71
C TYR A 222 -3.98 -15.15 1.23
N HIS A 223 -5.31 -15.16 1.11
CA HIS A 223 -6.06 -16.22 0.45
C HIS A 223 -6.12 -15.98 -1.06
N VAL A 224 -5.28 -16.67 -1.85
CA VAL A 224 -5.16 -16.45 -3.30
C VAL A 224 -5.25 -17.74 -4.10
N GLY A 225 -5.34 -17.66 -5.42
CA GLY A 225 -5.26 -18.80 -6.32
C GLY A 225 -4.10 -18.65 -7.30
N VAL A 226 -3.66 -19.74 -7.94
CA VAL A 226 -2.62 -19.66 -8.98
C VAL A 226 -3.02 -18.77 -10.15
N ASN A 227 -4.32 -18.59 -10.39
CA ASN A 227 -4.83 -17.73 -11.47
C ASN A 227 -5.15 -16.31 -10.97
N VAL A 228 -5.46 -16.15 -9.68
CA VAL A 228 -5.87 -14.88 -9.08
C VAL A 228 -4.94 -14.56 -7.92
N GLN A 229 -3.87 -13.85 -8.22
CA GLN A 229 -2.82 -13.48 -7.26
C GLN A 229 -2.12 -12.17 -7.67
N PRO A 230 -1.63 -11.39 -6.69
CA PRO A 230 -0.89 -10.16 -6.95
C PRO A 230 0.48 -10.43 -7.59
N GLN A 231 0.90 -9.56 -8.50
CA GLN A 231 2.31 -9.58 -8.95
C GLN A 231 3.25 -9.21 -7.80
N PHE A 232 4.48 -9.73 -7.85
CA PHE A 232 5.52 -9.49 -6.84
C PHE A 232 5.62 -8.03 -6.40
N ASP A 233 5.79 -7.11 -7.37
CA ASP A 233 5.94 -5.68 -7.11
C ASP A 233 4.74 -5.08 -6.37
N LYS A 234 3.52 -5.57 -6.62
CA LYS A 234 2.31 -5.06 -5.94
C LYS A 234 2.29 -5.47 -4.47
N ILE A 235 2.77 -6.67 -4.15
CA ILE A 235 2.91 -7.13 -2.76
C ILE A 235 4.00 -6.32 -2.06
N ASN A 236 5.19 -6.26 -2.68
CA ASN A 236 6.36 -5.59 -2.12
C ASN A 236 6.09 -4.10 -1.84
N ASN A 237 5.44 -3.41 -2.79
CA ASN A 237 5.10 -2.00 -2.64
C ASN A 237 4.05 -1.77 -1.55
N LEU A 238 3.04 -2.66 -1.43
CA LEU A 238 2.05 -2.55 -0.37
C LEU A 238 2.70 -2.69 1.02
N ILE A 239 3.51 -3.73 1.22
CA ILE A 239 4.21 -3.97 2.49
C ILE A 239 5.13 -2.78 2.82
N SER A 240 5.87 -2.27 1.83
CA SER A 240 6.71 -1.07 2.00
C SER A 240 5.91 0.15 2.46
N ARG A 241 4.70 0.37 1.94
CA ARG A 241 3.83 1.47 2.38
C ARG A 241 3.40 1.31 3.84
N TYR A 242 3.09 0.10 4.30
CA TYR A 242 2.81 -0.14 5.72
C TYR A 242 4.05 0.09 6.60
N CYS A 243 5.25 -0.31 6.16
CA CYS A 243 6.48 0.00 6.88
C CYS A 243 6.65 1.51 7.09
N LYS A 244 6.33 2.32 6.07
CA LYS A 244 6.39 3.80 6.16
C LYS A 244 5.36 4.41 7.10
N LEU A 245 4.22 3.74 7.32
CA LEU A 245 3.25 4.15 8.35
C LEU A 245 3.72 3.81 9.78
N GLY A 246 4.86 3.12 9.92
CA GLY A 246 5.37 2.68 11.22
C GLY A 246 4.47 1.63 11.85
N VAL A 247 3.99 0.68 11.04
CA VAL A 247 3.30 -0.53 11.51
C VAL A 247 4.04 -1.77 11.02
N GLU A 248 4.03 -2.81 11.85
CA GLU A 248 4.52 -4.14 11.55
C GLU A 248 3.57 -4.85 10.57
N VAL A 249 4.08 -5.74 9.73
CA VAL A 249 3.27 -6.50 8.77
C VAL A 249 3.44 -7.99 9.01
N HIS A 250 2.35 -8.73 9.14
CA HIS A 250 2.38 -10.18 9.04
C HIS A 250 1.60 -10.61 7.79
N ILE A 251 2.12 -11.57 7.03
CA ILE A 251 1.29 -12.41 6.16
C ILE A 251 0.70 -13.49 7.07
N THR A 252 -0.63 -13.58 7.15
CA THR A 252 -1.27 -14.14 8.33
C THR A 252 -2.06 -15.41 8.10
N GLU A 253 -2.55 -15.68 6.88
CA GLU A 253 -3.46 -16.78 6.58
C GLU A 253 -3.18 -17.35 5.17
N LEU A 254 -1.90 -17.38 4.77
CA LEU A 254 -1.53 -17.68 3.39
C LEU A 254 -1.99 -19.08 2.98
N ASP A 255 -2.72 -19.14 1.88
CA ASP A 255 -3.00 -20.36 1.15
C ASP A 255 -3.15 -20.05 -0.35
N VAL A 256 -2.70 -20.98 -1.20
CA VAL A 256 -2.68 -20.79 -2.66
C VAL A 256 -3.43 -21.91 -3.33
N SER A 257 -4.70 -21.69 -3.66
CA SER A 257 -5.52 -22.67 -4.39
C SER A 257 -4.92 -23.03 -5.75
N CYS A 258 -5.05 -24.30 -6.12
CA CYS A 258 -4.70 -24.78 -7.44
C CYS A 258 -5.67 -24.33 -8.55
N ASP A 259 -6.86 -23.83 -8.20
CA ASP A 259 -7.91 -23.39 -9.13
C ASP A 259 -8.17 -24.42 -10.26
N ASP A 260 -8.28 -25.70 -9.90
CA ASP A 260 -8.43 -26.86 -10.79
C ASP A 260 -7.26 -27.13 -11.76
N ASN A 261 -6.14 -26.41 -11.66
CA ASN A 261 -5.02 -26.42 -12.62
C ASN A 261 -3.76 -27.17 -12.15
N CYS A 262 -3.81 -27.93 -11.05
CA CYS A 262 -2.65 -28.69 -10.54
C CYS A 262 -2.62 -30.14 -11.00
N ASN A 263 -2.58 -30.37 -12.31
CA ASN A 263 -1.99 -31.59 -12.84
C ASN A 263 -0.46 -31.45 -12.81
N ASP A 264 0.25 -32.45 -12.31
CA ASP A 264 1.73 -32.45 -12.24
C ASP A 264 2.38 -32.25 -13.63
N ARG A 265 1.68 -32.62 -14.71
CA ARG A 265 2.10 -32.40 -16.11
C ARG A 265 2.08 -30.95 -16.55
N ASP A 266 1.30 -30.09 -15.90
CA ASP A 266 1.09 -28.68 -16.27
C ASP A 266 1.93 -27.71 -15.42
N GLY A 267 2.80 -28.25 -14.55
CA GLY A 267 3.64 -27.44 -13.66
C GLY A 267 2.86 -26.76 -12.53
N GLY A 268 1.70 -27.28 -12.14
CA GLY A 268 0.82 -26.67 -11.14
C GLY A 268 1.47 -26.41 -9.77
N GLU A 269 2.24 -27.37 -9.24
CA GLU A 269 3.04 -27.14 -8.03
C GLU A 269 4.11 -26.05 -8.22
N GLY A 270 4.64 -25.90 -9.44
CA GLY A 270 5.57 -24.82 -9.79
C GLY A 270 4.91 -23.44 -9.75
N LYS A 271 3.67 -23.32 -10.23
CA LYS A 271 2.89 -22.07 -10.12
C LYS A 271 2.57 -21.73 -8.68
N GLN A 272 2.08 -22.70 -7.89
CA GLN A 272 1.84 -22.50 -6.45
C GLN A 272 3.14 -22.06 -5.76
N SER A 273 4.26 -22.73 -6.03
CA SER A 273 5.57 -22.38 -5.49
C SER A 273 5.94 -20.94 -5.81
N GLN A 274 5.73 -20.48 -7.04
CA GLN A 274 6.04 -19.11 -7.43
C GLN A 274 5.20 -18.08 -6.64
N VAL A 275 3.92 -18.34 -6.39
CA VAL A 275 3.06 -17.45 -5.60
C VAL A 275 3.54 -17.38 -4.15
N TYR A 276 3.81 -18.53 -3.52
CA TYR A 276 4.39 -18.59 -2.17
C TYR A 276 5.72 -17.82 -2.09
N ILE A 277 6.58 -17.97 -3.10
CA ILE A 277 7.88 -17.29 -3.14
C ILE A 277 7.76 -15.79 -3.38
N ASN A 278 6.83 -15.34 -4.21
CA ASN A 278 6.58 -13.91 -4.38
C ASN A 278 6.15 -13.26 -3.06
N ALA A 279 5.22 -13.90 -2.35
CA ALA A 279 4.75 -13.44 -1.04
C ALA A 279 5.90 -13.41 -0.01
N LEU A 280 6.66 -14.49 0.09
CA LEU A 280 7.77 -14.61 1.04
C LEU A 280 8.87 -13.58 0.74
N LYS A 281 9.30 -13.46 -0.52
CA LYS A 281 10.32 -12.48 -0.91
C LYS A 281 9.86 -11.06 -0.64
N ALA A 282 8.59 -10.73 -0.90
CA ALA A 282 8.06 -9.40 -0.63
C ALA A 282 8.08 -9.09 0.87
N CYS A 283 7.75 -10.08 1.72
CA CYS A 283 7.89 -9.93 3.17
C CYS A 283 9.36 -9.76 3.58
N LEU A 284 10.25 -10.66 3.14
CA LEU A 284 11.68 -10.61 3.49
C LEU A 284 12.42 -9.35 2.98
N ASN A 285 11.96 -8.76 1.88
CA ASN A 285 12.48 -7.50 1.35
C ASN A 285 12.11 -6.28 2.20
N ASN A 286 11.12 -6.40 3.09
CA ASN A 286 10.61 -5.32 3.90
C ASN A 286 10.78 -5.66 5.38
N SER A 287 11.74 -5.02 6.06
CA SER A 287 12.11 -5.39 7.44
C SER A 287 10.98 -5.22 8.49
N CYS A 288 9.93 -4.45 8.19
CA CYS A 288 8.74 -4.38 9.04
C CYS A 288 7.83 -5.61 8.92
N CYS A 289 8.03 -6.44 7.89
CA CYS A 289 7.33 -7.70 7.74
C CYS A 289 8.06 -8.80 8.48
N THR A 290 7.47 -9.25 9.59
CA THR A 290 8.16 -10.08 10.60
C THR A 290 7.50 -11.46 10.77
N GLY A 291 6.38 -11.71 10.10
CA GLY A 291 5.62 -12.95 10.19
C GLY A 291 5.06 -13.43 8.85
N PHE A 292 5.15 -14.73 8.63
CA PHE A 292 4.65 -15.43 7.45
C PHE A 292 3.97 -16.72 7.87
N LEU A 293 2.64 -16.73 7.84
CA LEU A 293 1.82 -17.80 8.39
C LEU A 293 0.94 -18.41 7.30
N VAL A 294 0.95 -19.74 7.23
CA VAL A 294 0.13 -20.53 6.31
C VAL A 294 -1.15 -21.01 6.99
N TRP A 295 -2.30 -20.93 6.34
CA TRP A 295 -3.60 -21.26 6.97
C TRP A 295 -3.94 -22.76 6.98
N GLY A 296 -3.03 -23.56 7.55
CA GLY A 296 -3.21 -24.99 7.79
C GLY A 296 -1.89 -25.76 7.71
N ILE A 297 -1.95 -27.06 8.00
CA ILE A 297 -0.79 -27.97 7.93
C ILE A 297 -0.84 -28.80 6.64
N GLY A 298 -1.71 -29.80 6.56
CA GLY A 298 -1.86 -30.65 5.37
C GLY A 298 -3.07 -30.27 4.53
N ASP A 299 -3.00 -30.50 3.22
CA ASP A 299 -4.09 -30.17 2.29
C ASP A 299 -5.47 -30.73 2.72
N SER A 300 -5.49 -31.89 3.40
CA SER A 300 -6.72 -32.49 3.96
C SER A 300 -7.41 -31.65 5.03
N ASP A 301 -6.69 -30.71 5.62
CA ASP A 301 -7.13 -29.90 6.76
C ASP A 301 -7.58 -28.50 6.31
N SER A 302 -7.43 -28.17 5.01
CA SER A 302 -7.72 -26.83 4.50
C SER A 302 -9.21 -26.53 4.47
N TRP A 303 -9.59 -25.35 4.95
CA TRP A 303 -10.93 -24.79 4.83
C TRP A 303 -11.39 -24.59 3.38
N ARG A 304 -10.45 -24.55 2.42
CA ARG A 304 -10.72 -24.43 0.99
C ARG A 304 -10.94 -25.78 0.31
N GLY A 305 -10.93 -26.88 1.05
CA GLY A 305 -11.09 -28.23 0.50
C GLY A 305 -9.78 -28.86 0.05
N ALA A 306 -9.68 -30.18 0.22
CA ALA A 306 -8.47 -30.95 -0.04
C ALA A 306 -8.10 -31.03 -1.53
N GLU A 307 -9.12 -30.94 -2.38
CA GLU A 307 -9.00 -30.90 -3.84
C GLU A 307 -8.23 -29.67 -4.34
N ASN A 308 -8.30 -28.56 -3.61
CA ASN A 308 -7.62 -27.31 -3.96
C ASN A 308 -6.12 -27.33 -3.64
N LYS A 309 -5.67 -28.35 -2.89
CA LYS A 309 -4.28 -28.59 -2.48
C LYS A 309 -3.51 -27.31 -2.11
N PRO A 310 -4.03 -26.42 -1.23
CA PRO A 310 -3.52 -25.07 -1.18
C PRO A 310 -2.33 -24.88 -0.22
N LEU A 311 -1.95 -25.90 0.56
CA LEU A 311 -1.02 -25.82 1.68
C LEU A 311 0.36 -26.40 1.34
N LEU A 312 1.30 -26.32 2.29
CA LEU A 312 2.69 -26.76 2.10
C LEU A 312 2.89 -28.28 2.15
N PHE A 313 1.97 -28.99 2.81
CA PHE A 313 2.02 -30.44 2.94
C PHE A 313 0.81 -31.07 2.26
N ASN A 314 1.00 -32.25 1.66
CA ASN A 314 -0.09 -33.01 1.08
C ASN A 314 -0.95 -33.68 2.17
N SER A 315 -1.99 -34.42 1.76
CA SER A 315 -2.90 -35.11 2.70
C SER A 315 -2.25 -36.20 3.57
N ASN A 316 -1.00 -36.60 3.27
CA ASN A 316 -0.20 -37.52 4.09
C ASN A 316 0.87 -36.79 4.92
N TYR A 317 0.79 -35.45 4.99
CA TYR A 317 1.73 -34.57 5.69
C TYR A 317 3.17 -34.68 5.17
N GLN A 318 3.34 -35.01 3.89
CA GLN A 318 4.64 -34.93 3.23
C GLN A 318 4.79 -33.57 2.54
N PRO A 319 5.99 -32.96 2.57
CA PRO A 319 6.23 -31.64 1.98
C PRO A 319 6.02 -31.67 0.46
N LYS A 320 5.45 -30.59 -0.08
CA LYS A 320 5.21 -30.37 -1.51
C LYS A 320 6.27 -29.44 -2.13
N GLY A 321 6.21 -29.22 -3.45
CA GLY A 321 7.16 -28.33 -4.15
C GLY A 321 7.31 -26.94 -3.49
N GLN A 322 6.20 -26.32 -3.08
CA GLN A 322 6.20 -25.01 -2.44
C GLN A 322 6.90 -24.99 -1.08
N TYR A 323 6.89 -26.09 -0.33
CA TYR A 323 7.64 -26.22 0.92
C TYR A 323 9.14 -26.11 0.64
N ASN A 324 9.62 -26.88 -0.34
CA ASN A 324 11.03 -26.89 -0.72
C ASN A 324 11.46 -25.54 -1.29
N ALA A 325 10.62 -24.90 -2.10
CA ALA A 325 10.89 -23.57 -2.62
C ALA A 325 11.07 -22.54 -1.49
N ILE A 326 10.19 -22.55 -0.48
CA ILE A 326 10.28 -21.66 0.69
C ILE A 326 11.59 -21.93 1.44
N LEU A 327 11.91 -23.20 1.68
CA LEU A 327 13.13 -23.61 2.36
C LEU A 327 14.38 -23.07 1.64
N GLU A 328 14.46 -23.24 0.32
CA GLU A 328 15.57 -22.74 -0.51
C GLU A 328 15.65 -21.21 -0.49
N THR A 329 14.51 -20.54 -0.51
CA THR A 329 14.44 -19.07 -0.44
C THR A 329 14.94 -18.57 0.91
N LEU A 330 14.55 -19.20 2.02
CA LEU A 330 15.05 -18.86 3.35
C LEU A 330 16.57 -19.07 3.46
N LYS A 331 17.08 -20.21 2.98
CA LYS A 331 18.51 -20.52 3.00
C LYS A 331 19.37 -19.57 2.17
N SER A 332 18.83 -19.05 1.07
CA SER A 332 19.51 -18.10 0.18
C SER A 332 19.35 -16.64 0.63
N THR A 333 18.45 -16.36 1.57
CA THR A 333 18.23 -15.02 2.11
C THR A 333 19.33 -14.67 3.11
N PRO A 334 19.98 -13.49 3.00
CA PRO A 334 20.96 -13.05 3.98
C PRO A 334 20.37 -13.00 5.40
N ALA A 335 21.11 -13.47 6.40
CA ALA A 335 20.65 -13.53 7.80
C ALA A 335 20.18 -12.17 8.35
N ALA A 336 20.74 -11.05 7.84
CA ALA A 336 20.30 -9.70 8.21
C ALA A 336 18.83 -9.42 7.86
N CYS A 337 18.31 -9.99 6.77
CA CYS A 337 16.92 -9.87 6.36
C CYS A 337 15.97 -10.78 7.15
N LEU A 338 16.50 -11.83 7.80
CA LEU A 338 15.73 -12.82 8.56
C LEU A 338 15.52 -12.46 10.04
N ASN A 339 16.37 -11.59 10.60
CA ASN A 339 16.35 -11.32 12.04
C ASN A 339 15.24 -10.38 12.51
N GLY A 340 14.32 -9.95 11.64
CA GLY A 340 13.19 -9.08 12.00
C GLY A 340 13.58 -7.82 12.77
N GLN A 341 14.87 -7.45 12.74
CA GLN A 341 15.32 -6.19 13.27
C GLN A 341 14.86 -5.18 12.22
N PRO A 342 13.91 -4.29 12.54
CA PRO A 342 13.58 -3.22 11.63
C PRO A 342 14.90 -2.51 11.38
N VAL A 343 15.36 -2.56 10.13
CA VAL A 343 16.33 -1.57 9.69
C VAL A 343 15.51 -0.29 9.77
N VAL A 344 15.65 0.43 10.88
CA VAL A 344 15.29 1.85 10.98
C VAL A 344 16.30 2.63 10.15
N GLU A 345 16.51 2.22 8.91
CA GLU A 345 16.60 3.19 7.87
C GLU A 345 15.15 3.68 7.78
N ASN A 346 14.91 4.87 8.31
CA ASN A 346 14.00 5.75 7.62
C ASN A 346 14.73 6.10 6.33
N PRO A 347 14.56 5.39 5.19
CA PRO A 347 14.71 6.14 3.99
C PRO A 347 13.54 7.14 4.06
N THR A 348 13.87 8.41 4.11
CA THR A 348 12.93 9.48 3.85
C THR A 348 12.43 9.34 2.42
N TYR A 349 11.57 8.36 2.16
CA TYR A 349 10.70 8.29 1.00
C TYR A 349 9.35 8.82 1.43
N ASP A 350 9.38 10.08 1.82
CA ASP A 350 8.21 10.89 1.96
C ASP A 350 7.35 10.76 0.70
N VAL A 351 6.10 10.35 0.96
CA VAL A 351 4.89 10.70 0.20
C VAL A 351 4.59 9.85 -1.04
N GLU A 352 3.29 9.57 -1.17
CA GLU A 352 2.65 8.99 -2.34
C GLU A 352 3.16 9.63 -3.64
N PRO A 353 3.23 8.87 -4.75
CA PRO A 353 3.70 9.36 -6.03
C PRO A 353 3.11 10.69 -6.51
N GLU A 354 1.88 10.99 -6.13
CA GLU A 354 1.12 12.13 -6.61
C GLU A 354 1.28 13.38 -5.73
N ALA A 355 1.50 13.23 -4.42
CA ALA A 355 1.51 14.37 -3.49
C ALA A 355 2.85 15.14 -3.41
N LYS A 356 3.88 14.71 -4.16
CA LYS A 356 5.14 15.46 -4.39
C LYS A 356 5.47 15.66 -5.88
N ALA A 357 4.52 15.41 -6.77
CA ALA A 357 4.71 15.71 -8.18
C ALA A 357 4.84 17.23 -8.35
N VAL A 358 5.83 17.67 -9.13
CA VAL A 358 6.04 19.08 -9.45
C VAL A 358 6.09 19.30 -10.95
N THR A 359 5.66 20.48 -11.36
CA THR A 359 5.71 20.91 -12.75
C THR A 359 6.84 21.91 -12.94
N ILE A 360 7.60 21.77 -14.02
CA ILE A 360 8.49 22.83 -14.52
C ILE A 360 7.87 23.41 -15.78
N LYS A 361 8.28 24.62 -16.19
CA LYS A 361 7.74 25.25 -17.40
C LYS A 361 7.91 24.32 -18.62
N ASN A 362 6.91 24.28 -19.50
CA ASN A 362 7.08 23.64 -20.80
C ASN A 362 8.21 24.33 -21.58
N GLY A 363 9.01 23.56 -22.31
CA GLY A 363 10.11 24.13 -23.10
C GLY A 363 11.31 23.20 -23.23
N TRP A 364 12.36 23.71 -23.84
CA TRP A 364 13.60 22.96 -24.08
C TRP A 364 14.57 23.07 -22.91
N TYR A 365 15.12 21.93 -22.49
CA TYR A 365 16.04 21.81 -21.36
C TYR A 365 17.25 20.93 -21.70
N TYR A 366 18.37 21.21 -21.03
CA TYR A 366 19.46 20.27 -20.84
C TYR A 366 19.27 19.61 -19.46
N ILE A 367 19.24 18.28 -19.42
CA ILE A 367 19.01 17.53 -18.18
C ILE A 367 20.35 17.02 -17.68
N LYS A 368 20.79 17.48 -16.50
CA LYS A 368 22.12 17.21 -15.96
C LYS A 368 22.06 16.34 -14.71
N ASN A 369 22.79 15.23 -14.68
CA ASN A 369 22.92 14.40 -13.49
C ASN A 369 23.83 15.07 -12.44
N THR A 370 23.42 15.09 -11.17
CA THR A 370 24.17 15.78 -10.11
C THR A 370 25.43 15.04 -9.67
N GLY A 371 25.46 13.70 -9.74
CA GLY A 371 26.59 12.89 -9.29
C GLY A 371 27.78 12.86 -10.25
N SER A 372 27.51 12.97 -11.54
CA SER A 372 28.52 12.96 -12.61
C SER A 372 28.80 14.35 -13.20
N ASN A 373 27.89 15.32 -13.01
CA ASN A 373 27.88 16.62 -13.69
C ASN A 373 27.80 16.52 -15.23
N LYS A 374 27.26 15.42 -15.75
CA LYS A 374 27.07 15.13 -17.17
C LYS A 374 25.60 15.20 -17.57
N TYR A 375 25.33 15.30 -18.86
CA TYR A 375 23.99 15.51 -19.40
C TYR A 375 23.39 14.23 -19.96
N LEU A 376 22.07 14.11 -19.87
CA LEU A 376 21.29 13.06 -20.50
C LEU A 376 21.35 13.23 -22.02
N THR A 377 21.88 12.23 -22.72
CA THR A 377 22.09 12.26 -24.17
C THR A 377 21.72 10.93 -24.81
N VAL A 378 21.28 10.97 -26.05
CA VAL A 378 21.10 9.78 -26.88
C VAL A 378 22.46 9.36 -27.44
N LYS A 379 22.81 8.09 -27.25
CA LYS A 379 24.09 7.51 -27.68
C LYS A 379 24.35 7.80 -29.15
N ASN A 380 25.54 8.33 -29.45
CA ASN A 380 26.00 8.76 -30.78
C ASN A 380 25.17 9.87 -31.44
N GLY A 381 24.23 10.52 -30.73
CA GLY A 381 23.36 11.55 -31.31
C GLY A 381 22.44 11.06 -32.42
N LYS A 382 22.08 9.76 -32.42
CA LYS A 382 21.29 9.13 -33.48
C LYS A 382 19.80 9.10 -33.12
N GLY A 383 18.96 9.81 -33.86
CA GLY A 383 17.50 9.71 -33.73
C GLY A 383 16.98 8.42 -34.38
N ALA A 384 16.71 7.40 -33.56
CA ALA A 384 16.10 6.15 -34.00
C ALA A 384 15.42 5.47 -32.81
N ALA A 385 14.32 4.76 -33.07
CA ALA A 385 13.65 3.98 -32.04
C ALA A 385 14.58 2.93 -31.40
N ALA A 386 14.42 2.73 -30.10
CA ALA A 386 15.25 1.89 -29.25
C ALA A 386 16.74 2.31 -29.15
N GLN A 387 17.08 3.55 -29.51
CA GLN A 387 18.43 4.05 -29.32
C GLN A 387 18.67 4.35 -27.83
N ASN A 388 19.81 3.86 -27.32
CA ASN A 388 20.19 3.98 -25.91
C ASN A 388 20.34 5.43 -25.44
N VAL A 389 19.97 5.69 -24.18
CA VAL A 389 20.24 6.95 -23.49
C VAL A 389 21.34 6.75 -22.45
N GLU A 390 22.28 7.69 -22.42
CA GLU A 390 23.49 7.67 -21.60
C GLU A 390 23.79 9.07 -21.07
N ILE A 391 24.68 9.17 -20.08
CA ILE A 391 25.23 10.47 -19.67
C ILE A 391 26.50 10.82 -20.45
N ASN A 392 26.65 12.09 -20.83
CA ASN A 392 27.81 12.59 -21.58
C ASN A 392 28.19 14.03 -21.21
N SER A 393 29.44 14.43 -21.47
CA SER A 393 29.92 15.81 -21.36
C SER A 393 29.27 16.75 -22.36
N THR A 394 28.83 16.23 -23.51
CA THR A 394 28.07 16.98 -24.50
C THR A 394 26.63 17.20 -24.03
N LYS A 395 26.03 18.33 -24.42
CA LYS A 395 24.63 18.63 -24.09
C LYS A 395 23.71 18.23 -25.24
N GLN A 396 22.53 17.71 -24.90
CA GLN A 396 21.45 17.46 -25.84
C GLN A 396 20.14 18.00 -25.25
N LYS A 397 19.30 18.61 -26.09
CA LYS A 397 18.03 19.22 -25.66
C LYS A 397 16.92 18.17 -25.57
N TRP A 398 16.09 18.34 -24.53
CA TRP A 398 14.85 17.60 -24.29
C TRP A 398 13.69 18.58 -24.10
N LYS A 399 12.61 18.45 -24.87
CA LYS A 399 11.40 19.27 -24.71
C LYS A 399 10.54 18.65 -23.63
N VAL A 400 10.34 19.39 -22.54
CA VAL A 400 9.43 19.04 -21.45
C VAL A 400 8.03 19.50 -21.82
N THR A 401 7.06 18.59 -21.70
CA THR A 401 5.63 18.89 -21.81
C THR A 401 4.91 18.30 -20.60
N ASN A 402 4.28 19.13 -19.78
CA ASN A 402 3.41 18.69 -18.70
C ASN A 402 2.08 18.14 -19.24
N MET A 403 1.57 17.09 -18.62
CA MET A 403 0.36 16.37 -18.95
C MET A 403 -0.70 16.54 -17.85
N ASP A 404 -1.96 16.30 -18.17
CA ASP A 404 -3.10 16.50 -17.24
C ASP A 404 -3.11 15.53 -16.05
N ASP A 405 -2.32 14.44 -16.09
CA ASP A 405 -2.22 13.40 -15.06
C ASP A 405 -1.00 13.58 -14.12
N ASN A 406 -0.52 14.82 -13.98
CA ASN A 406 0.68 15.19 -13.19
C ASN A 406 1.97 14.50 -13.66
N THR A 407 2.02 14.06 -14.92
CA THR A 407 3.23 13.55 -15.56
C THR A 407 3.83 14.56 -16.53
N ILE A 408 5.07 14.30 -16.95
CA ILE A 408 5.73 14.98 -18.05
C ILE A 408 6.12 13.97 -19.13
N THR A 409 6.23 14.45 -20.37
CA THR A 409 6.94 13.76 -21.44
C THR A 409 8.24 14.50 -21.77
N LEU A 410 9.21 13.79 -22.32
CA LEU A 410 10.55 14.30 -22.67
C LEU A 410 10.85 13.98 -24.13
N LEU A 411 10.59 14.91 -25.04
CA LEU A 411 10.86 14.75 -26.48
C LEU A 411 12.33 15.09 -26.79
N SER A 412 13.02 14.22 -27.53
CA SER A 412 14.40 14.44 -27.96
C SER A 412 14.48 15.50 -29.06
N GLU A 413 15.57 16.29 -29.11
CA GLU A 413 15.83 17.19 -30.25
C GLU A 413 16.15 16.45 -31.56
N LEU A 414 16.33 15.13 -31.51
CA LEU A 414 16.72 14.30 -32.66
C LEU A 414 15.55 13.85 -33.53
N GLY A 415 14.33 14.34 -33.29
CA GLY A 415 13.15 14.03 -34.08
C GLY A 415 11.94 13.71 -33.21
N ASP A 416 10.99 12.96 -33.77
CA ASP A 416 9.75 12.58 -33.09
C ASP A 416 9.94 11.35 -32.18
N TYR A 417 10.90 11.47 -31.27
CA TYR A 417 11.28 10.40 -30.34
C TYR A 417 11.22 10.90 -28.90
N MET A 418 10.47 10.19 -28.05
CA MET A 418 10.38 10.48 -26.61
C MET A 418 11.31 9.59 -25.81
N LEU A 419 11.76 10.08 -24.65
CA LEU A 419 12.37 9.25 -23.62
C LEU A 419 11.41 8.12 -23.23
N ASP A 420 11.91 6.90 -23.17
CA ASP A 420 11.11 5.69 -23.08
C ASP A 420 11.78 4.66 -22.15
N VAL A 421 10.98 4.01 -21.30
CA VAL A 421 11.40 2.82 -20.55
C VAL A 421 11.22 1.61 -21.45
N SER A 422 12.32 0.94 -21.78
CA SER A 422 12.32 -0.17 -22.72
C SER A 422 11.28 -1.23 -22.38
N SER A 423 10.45 -1.56 -23.38
CA SER A 423 9.37 -2.54 -23.29
C SER A 423 8.28 -2.20 -22.26
N GLY A 424 8.23 -0.95 -21.77
CA GLY A 424 7.33 -0.55 -20.68
C GLY A 424 7.55 -1.34 -19.39
N SER A 425 8.75 -1.89 -19.20
CA SER A 425 9.07 -2.71 -18.04
C SER A 425 8.98 -1.89 -16.75
N SER A 426 8.60 -2.53 -15.64
CA SER A 426 8.63 -1.95 -14.30
C SER A 426 9.77 -2.52 -13.43
N GLU A 427 10.64 -3.34 -14.03
CA GLU A 427 11.76 -4.01 -13.34
C GLU A 427 12.99 -3.10 -13.19
N ASN A 428 13.79 -3.38 -12.16
CA ASN A 428 15.11 -2.77 -11.99
C ASN A 428 16.02 -3.12 -13.18
N GLY A 429 16.78 -2.13 -13.64
CA GLY A 429 17.69 -2.29 -14.77
C GLY A 429 17.00 -2.24 -16.13
N ALA A 430 15.68 -1.99 -16.20
CA ALA A 430 15.06 -1.71 -17.49
C ALA A 430 15.72 -0.47 -18.11
N ASN A 431 16.12 -0.62 -19.37
CA ASN A 431 16.92 0.39 -20.05
C ASN A 431 16.12 1.65 -20.33
N ILE A 432 16.75 2.82 -20.19
CA ILE A 432 16.18 4.08 -20.70
C ILE A 432 16.70 4.29 -22.13
N GLN A 433 15.77 4.50 -23.04
CA GLN A 433 16.02 4.67 -24.47
C GLN A 433 15.21 5.84 -25.01
N ILE A 434 15.34 6.11 -26.31
CA ILE A 434 14.34 6.86 -27.05
C ILE A 434 13.51 5.91 -27.93
N TYR A 435 12.22 6.22 -28.08
CA TYR A 435 11.31 5.46 -28.94
C TYR A 435 10.37 6.42 -29.67
N ASP A 436 9.69 5.95 -30.73
CA ASP A 436 8.71 6.76 -31.48
C ASP A 436 7.72 7.41 -30.51
N ALA A 437 7.43 8.69 -30.68
CA ALA A 437 6.57 9.42 -29.75
C ALA A 437 5.11 8.92 -29.82
N TYR A 438 4.59 8.43 -28.70
CA TYR A 438 3.17 8.07 -28.55
C TYR A 438 2.58 8.48 -27.19
N ALA A 439 3.39 9.05 -26.29
CA ALA A 439 2.98 9.57 -24.98
C ALA A 439 2.22 8.55 -24.09
N GLY A 440 2.48 7.25 -24.25
CA GLY A 440 1.96 6.25 -23.32
C GLY A 440 2.79 6.14 -22.04
N ASP A 441 2.38 5.25 -21.14
CA ASP A 441 2.96 5.20 -19.78
C ASP A 441 4.48 4.97 -19.74
N ALA A 442 5.06 4.27 -20.71
CA ALA A 442 6.51 4.07 -20.78
C ALA A 442 7.28 5.36 -21.12
N GLN A 443 6.59 6.38 -21.66
CA GLN A 443 7.12 7.67 -22.07
C GLN A 443 6.72 8.83 -21.14
N LYS A 444 6.02 8.49 -20.06
CA LYS A 444 5.57 9.43 -19.03
C LYS A 444 6.42 9.31 -17.77
N PHE A 445 6.74 10.46 -17.18
CA PHE A 445 7.58 10.55 -16.00
C PHE A 445 6.98 11.53 -14.99
N VAL A 446 7.29 11.36 -13.71
CA VAL A 446 6.88 12.29 -12.65
C VAL A 446 8.14 12.99 -12.13
N LEU A 447 8.17 14.31 -12.21
CA LEU A 447 9.21 15.10 -11.56
C LEU A 447 8.87 15.28 -10.08
N ARG A 448 9.87 15.12 -9.23
CA ARG A 448 9.74 15.30 -7.78
C ARG A 448 10.82 16.22 -7.26
N GLU A 449 10.43 17.15 -6.41
CA GLU A 449 11.39 17.94 -5.65
C GLU A 449 12.23 17.07 -4.71
N THR A 450 13.47 17.50 -4.52
CA THR A 450 14.37 16.96 -3.50
C THR A 450 14.57 17.99 -2.39
N SER A 451 15.29 17.63 -1.34
CA SER A 451 15.72 18.55 -0.27
C SER A 451 16.55 19.74 -0.80
N LYS A 452 17.03 19.67 -2.05
CA LYS A 452 17.78 20.73 -2.73
C LYS A 452 16.89 21.40 -3.77
N GLU A 453 16.69 22.70 -3.61
CA GLU A 453 15.95 23.53 -4.57
C GLU A 453 16.52 23.38 -5.99
N GLY A 454 15.63 23.20 -6.98
CA GLY A 454 15.99 23.05 -8.39
C GLY A 454 16.66 21.71 -8.75
N VAL A 455 16.74 20.76 -7.81
CA VAL A 455 17.20 19.39 -8.04
C VAL A 455 16.01 18.45 -7.92
N TYR A 456 15.90 17.56 -8.90
CA TYR A 456 14.74 16.69 -9.06
C TYR A 456 15.11 15.22 -9.12
N VAL A 457 14.16 14.38 -8.73
CA VAL A 457 14.11 12.96 -9.09
C VAL A 457 13.13 12.80 -10.24
N ILE A 458 13.48 12.00 -11.25
CA ILE A 458 12.63 11.71 -12.41
C ILE A 458 12.11 10.28 -12.26
N SER A 459 10.87 10.13 -11.78
CA SER A 459 10.24 8.82 -11.58
C SER A 459 9.55 8.31 -12.84
N THR A 460 9.52 7.00 -13.06
CA THR A 460 8.88 6.40 -14.25
C THR A 460 7.39 6.12 -14.00
N LYS A 461 6.51 6.46 -14.94
CA LYS A 461 5.06 6.20 -14.79
C LYS A 461 4.74 4.70 -14.84
N VAL A 462 5.43 3.92 -15.67
CA VAL A 462 5.30 2.44 -15.72
C VAL A 462 5.59 1.75 -14.39
N SER A 463 6.44 2.33 -13.54
CA SER A 463 6.67 1.82 -12.19
C SER A 463 5.68 2.38 -11.15
N ASN A 464 4.63 3.10 -11.57
CA ASN A 464 3.76 3.90 -10.71
C ASN A 464 4.53 4.91 -9.85
N GLY A 465 5.65 5.42 -10.35
CA GLY A 465 6.48 6.40 -9.68
C GLY A 465 7.44 5.83 -8.61
N TYR A 466 7.54 4.51 -8.44
CA TYR A 466 8.42 3.88 -7.44
C TYR A 466 9.89 3.77 -7.89
N LYS A 467 10.12 3.68 -9.20
CA LYS A 467 11.46 3.66 -9.80
C LYS A 467 11.76 4.98 -10.47
N VAL A 468 13.05 5.26 -10.61
CA VAL A 468 13.59 6.55 -11.03
C VAL A 468 14.68 6.35 -12.09
N LEU A 469 14.94 7.38 -12.88
CA LEU A 469 16.12 7.41 -13.75
C LEU A 469 17.38 7.32 -12.89
N ASP A 470 18.21 6.34 -13.22
CA ASP A 470 19.42 5.93 -12.50
C ASP A 470 20.59 5.84 -13.48
N VAL A 471 21.70 6.49 -13.14
CA VAL A 471 22.96 6.25 -13.86
C VAL A 471 23.56 4.94 -13.37
N GLU A 472 23.54 3.93 -14.23
CA GLU A 472 23.83 2.55 -13.90
C GLU A 472 25.18 2.42 -13.16
N ARG A 473 25.15 1.74 -11.99
CA ARG A 473 26.33 1.50 -11.12
C ARG A 473 27.04 2.80 -10.71
N GLU A 474 26.30 3.89 -10.60
CA GLU A 474 26.82 5.21 -10.25
C GLU A 474 27.91 5.70 -11.23
N GLY A 475 27.79 5.31 -12.51
CA GLY A 475 28.75 5.68 -13.55
C GLY A 475 28.98 7.19 -13.64
N LYS A 476 30.23 7.60 -13.90
CA LYS A 476 30.63 9.02 -14.03
C LYS A 476 31.35 9.33 -15.33
N SER A 477 31.53 8.34 -16.19
CA SER A 477 32.23 8.48 -17.47
C SER A 477 31.25 8.79 -18.59
N ASP A 478 31.72 9.45 -19.65
CA ASP A 478 30.93 9.58 -20.87
C ASP A 478 30.53 8.21 -21.40
N GLY A 479 29.25 8.05 -21.77
CA GLY A 479 28.68 6.79 -22.19
C GLY A 479 28.22 5.86 -21.05
N SER A 480 28.22 6.35 -19.80
CA SER A 480 27.62 5.59 -18.69
C SER A 480 26.11 5.48 -18.92
N ASN A 481 25.58 4.26 -18.83
CA ASN A 481 24.21 3.95 -19.18
C ASN A 481 23.21 4.58 -18.21
N VAL A 482 21.98 4.83 -18.68
CA VAL A 482 20.85 5.20 -17.82
C VAL A 482 19.79 4.10 -17.86
N CYS A 483 19.42 3.60 -16.70
CA CYS A 483 18.33 2.63 -16.54
C CYS A 483 17.31 3.19 -15.55
N GLN A 484 16.19 2.48 -15.35
CA GLN A 484 15.38 2.72 -14.16
C GLN A 484 15.87 1.83 -13.01
N TRP A 485 15.80 2.35 -11.81
CA TRP A 485 16.07 1.60 -10.59
C TRP A 485 15.18 2.07 -9.45
N ASP A 486 15.06 1.27 -8.39
CA ASP A 486 14.41 1.68 -7.16
C ASP A 486 14.94 3.03 -6.69
N ASN A 487 14.02 3.93 -6.32
CA ASN A 487 14.39 5.21 -5.74
C ASN A 487 15.23 4.95 -4.49
N GLY A 488 16.45 5.46 -4.48
CA GLY A 488 17.46 5.28 -3.45
C GLY A 488 17.57 6.44 -2.45
N GLY A 489 16.76 7.48 -2.59
CA GLY A 489 16.65 8.55 -1.60
C GLY A 489 17.65 9.66 -1.87
N GLU A 490 17.35 10.49 -2.86
CA GLU A 490 18.16 11.65 -3.30
C GLU A 490 19.64 11.32 -3.59
N LYS A 491 19.93 10.08 -3.99
CA LYS A 491 21.28 9.65 -4.40
C LYS A 491 21.73 10.47 -5.61
N ALA A 492 23.02 10.81 -5.65
CA ALA A 492 23.56 11.70 -6.68
C ALA A 492 23.47 11.11 -8.10
N HIS A 493 23.50 9.78 -8.26
CA HIS A 493 23.30 9.11 -9.55
C HIS A 493 21.82 9.01 -9.98
N GLN A 494 20.88 9.45 -9.13
CA GLN A 494 19.43 9.43 -9.40
C GLN A 494 18.78 10.83 -9.37
N THR A 495 19.57 11.88 -9.17
CA THR A 495 19.09 13.26 -9.09
C THR A 495 19.59 14.10 -10.25
N TRP A 496 18.75 15.03 -10.70
CA TRP A 496 18.86 15.71 -11.98
C TRP A 496 18.52 17.20 -11.87
N VAL A 497 19.18 18.02 -12.67
CA VAL A 497 18.92 19.46 -12.80
C VAL A 497 18.44 19.74 -14.22
N PHE A 498 17.38 20.54 -14.34
CA PHE A 498 16.84 21.00 -15.61
C PHE A 498 17.37 22.41 -15.91
N GLU A 499 18.38 22.51 -16.78
CA GLU A 499 18.91 23.79 -17.25
C GLU A 499 18.12 24.23 -18.49
N SER A 500 17.44 25.39 -18.45
CA SER A 500 16.71 25.88 -19.63
C SER A 500 17.67 26.12 -20.80
N ALA A 501 17.30 25.61 -21.99
CA ALA A 501 18.11 25.72 -23.20
C ALA A 501 17.75 26.94 -24.08
N GLY A 502 16.71 27.70 -23.72
CA GLY A 502 16.16 28.78 -24.53
C GLY A 502 15.46 28.28 -25.81
N GLY A 503 14.39 28.96 -26.21
CA GLY A 503 13.60 28.65 -27.42
C GLY A 503 12.38 29.55 -27.50
N GLN A 504 12.02 29.99 -28.72
CA GLN A 504 10.94 30.93 -29.00
C GLN A 504 9.59 30.47 -28.42
N GLU A 505 8.89 31.42 -27.80
CA GLU A 505 7.49 31.33 -27.42
C GLU A 505 6.68 30.95 -28.68
N GLU A 506 5.98 29.82 -28.66
CA GLU A 506 4.85 29.63 -29.56
C GLU A 506 3.77 30.62 -29.10
N GLU A 507 3.52 31.64 -29.93
CA GLU A 507 2.49 32.66 -29.73
C GLU A 507 1.14 31.99 -29.44
N GLN A 508 0.69 32.11 -28.20
CA GLN A 508 -0.74 32.22 -27.92
C GLN A 508 -1.08 33.70 -27.91
N GLU A 509 -2.03 34.09 -28.76
CA GLU A 509 -2.50 35.46 -28.93
C GLU A 509 -2.79 36.13 -27.58
N LYS A 510 -2.22 37.33 -27.42
CA LYS A 510 -2.45 38.28 -26.32
C LYS A 510 -3.94 38.44 -25.98
N PRO A 511 -4.23 38.58 -24.67
CA PRO A 511 -4.94 39.78 -24.25
C PRO A 511 -4.00 40.78 -23.57
N LYS A 512 -4.39 42.04 -23.71
CA LYS A 512 -3.65 43.24 -23.35
C LYS A 512 -3.33 43.32 -21.86
N GLU A 513 -2.13 43.85 -21.62
CA GLU A 513 -1.66 44.45 -20.38
C GLU A 513 -2.65 45.53 -19.91
N GLU A 514 -3.18 45.38 -18.70
CA GLU A 514 -3.77 46.49 -17.94
C GLU A 514 -3.13 46.54 -16.55
N GLU A 515 -2.78 47.76 -16.16
CA GLU A 515 -1.99 48.17 -15.01
C GLU A 515 -2.54 47.63 -13.68
N GLN A 516 -1.64 47.26 -12.78
CA GLN A 516 -1.97 46.96 -11.38
C GLN A 516 -2.68 48.16 -10.72
N PRO A 517 -3.87 47.96 -10.11
CA PRO A 517 -4.37 48.85 -9.09
C PRO A 517 -3.91 48.37 -7.71
N SER A 518 -3.47 49.34 -6.91
CA SER A 518 -2.97 49.23 -5.56
C SER A 518 -3.82 48.37 -4.62
N GLN A 519 -3.11 47.51 -3.90
CA GLN A 519 -3.41 46.90 -2.61
C GLN A 519 -4.36 47.73 -1.72
N ALA A 520 -5.67 47.43 -1.76
CA ALA A 520 -6.56 47.68 -0.64
C ALA A 520 -6.61 46.38 0.18
N ALA A 521 -6.08 46.45 1.41
CA ALA A 521 -5.87 45.31 2.29
C ALA A 521 -7.16 44.49 2.49
N CYS A 522 -7.23 43.28 1.90
CA CYS A 522 -8.31 42.37 2.24
C CYS A 522 -8.00 41.67 3.57
N TRP A 523 -9.03 41.58 4.40
CA TRP A 523 -8.96 41.24 5.81
C TRP A 523 -8.49 39.80 6.07
N SER A 524 -8.77 38.86 5.16
CA SER A 524 -8.47 37.43 5.36
C SER A 524 -6.99 37.09 5.35
N VAL A 525 -6.15 37.96 4.78
CA VAL A 525 -4.68 37.76 4.74
C VAL A 525 -4.10 37.74 6.16
N GLY A 526 -4.65 38.55 7.07
CA GLY A 526 -4.25 38.57 8.48
C GLY A 526 -4.58 37.26 9.22
N LEU A 527 -5.47 36.44 8.66
CA LEU A 527 -5.89 35.14 9.19
C LEU A 527 -5.22 33.96 8.47
N GLY A 528 -4.30 34.24 7.54
CA GLY A 528 -3.57 33.21 6.78
C GLY A 528 -4.25 32.75 5.48
N TYR A 529 -5.31 33.43 5.04
CA TYR A 529 -6.06 33.07 3.82
C TYR A 529 -5.95 34.15 2.73
N SER A 530 -5.79 33.72 1.48
CA SER A 530 -5.73 34.61 0.32
C SER A 530 -7.03 35.39 0.10
N CYS A 531 -6.96 36.52 -0.59
CA CYS A 531 -8.16 37.25 -1.04
C CYS A 531 -8.78 36.56 -2.24
N CYS A 532 -10.11 36.58 -2.35
CA CYS A 532 -10.76 36.13 -3.57
C CYS A 532 -10.39 37.08 -4.71
N LYS A 533 -10.01 36.51 -5.86
CA LYS A 533 -9.61 37.26 -7.05
C LYS A 533 -10.80 37.87 -7.78
N SER A 534 -12.00 37.34 -7.54
CA SER A 534 -13.25 37.76 -8.15
C SER A 534 -14.31 38.06 -7.08
N CYS A 535 -15.27 38.95 -7.38
CA CYS A 535 -16.44 39.17 -6.52
C CYS A 535 -17.41 37.99 -6.65
N ILE A 536 -17.10 36.90 -5.95
CA ILE A 536 -17.90 35.68 -5.90
C ILE A 536 -18.92 35.72 -4.77
N ALA A 537 -19.97 34.91 -4.88
CA ALA A 537 -20.94 34.75 -3.82
C ALA A 537 -20.28 34.14 -2.56
N ALA A 538 -20.65 34.65 -1.39
CA ALA A 538 -20.15 34.14 -0.13
C ALA A 538 -20.70 32.72 0.12
N VAL A 539 -19.81 31.75 0.29
CA VAL A 539 -20.19 30.39 0.69
C VAL A 539 -20.31 30.26 2.20
N TYR A 540 -19.72 31.21 2.94
CA TYR A 540 -19.76 31.27 4.40
C TYR A 540 -19.55 32.71 4.88
N THR A 541 -20.08 33.10 6.04
CA THR A 541 -19.86 34.44 6.62
C THR A 541 -19.78 34.31 8.12
N ASP A 542 -18.76 34.93 8.72
CA ASP A 542 -18.55 34.98 10.16
C ASP A 542 -18.27 36.42 10.62
N ASN A 543 -17.74 36.57 11.83
CA ASN A 543 -17.45 37.88 12.42
C ASN A 543 -16.25 38.59 11.75
N ASP A 544 -15.42 37.86 10.99
CA ASP A 544 -14.25 38.41 10.30
C ASP A 544 -14.61 38.90 8.90
N GLY A 545 -15.53 38.21 8.21
CA GLY A 545 -16.13 38.70 6.96
C GLY A 545 -16.80 37.62 6.11
N LYS A 546 -17.02 37.95 4.82
CA LYS A 546 -17.62 37.05 3.83
C LYS A 546 -16.54 36.17 3.17
N TRP A 547 -16.72 34.87 3.22
CA TRP A 547 -15.77 33.89 2.70
C TRP A 547 -16.25 33.28 1.37
N GLY A 548 -15.32 33.13 0.43
CA GLY A 548 -15.50 32.46 -0.85
C GLY A 548 -14.55 31.28 -1.00
N VAL A 549 -14.74 30.47 -2.05
CA VAL A 549 -13.82 29.39 -2.42
C VAL A 549 -13.46 29.53 -3.90
N GLU A 550 -12.16 29.64 -4.18
CA GLU A 550 -11.61 29.68 -5.55
C GLU A 550 -10.49 28.62 -5.67
N ASN A 551 -10.54 27.78 -6.70
CA ASN A 551 -9.60 26.67 -6.91
C ASN A 551 -9.45 25.76 -5.67
N ASP A 552 -10.59 25.37 -5.09
CA ASP A 552 -10.69 24.53 -3.87
C ASP A 552 -9.99 25.10 -2.63
N LYS A 553 -9.73 26.41 -2.60
CA LYS A 553 -9.12 27.11 -1.45
C LYS A 553 -10.02 28.23 -0.93
N TRP A 554 -10.11 28.32 0.40
CA TRP A 554 -10.81 29.39 1.09
C TRP A 554 -10.14 30.74 0.85
N CYS A 555 -10.97 31.76 0.57
CA CYS A 555 -10.53 33.12 0.37
C CYS A 555 -11.48 34.13 1.00
N GLY A 556 -10.97 35.28 1.45
CA GLY A 556 -11.79 36.39 1.94
C GLY A 556 -12.31 37.22 0.78
N ILE A 557 -13.63 37.41 0.71
CA ILE A 557 -14.26 38.28 -0.28
C ILE A 557 -14.01 39.74 0.14
N PRO A 558 -13.39 40.56 -0.72
CA PRO A 558 -13.15 41.97 -0.41
C PRO A 558 -14.46 42.72 -0.18
N THR A 559 -14.46 43.67 0.77
CA THR A 559 -15.63 44.53 1.06
C THR A 559 -16.04 45.41 -0.13
N SER A 560 -15.15 45.60 -1.12
CA SER A 560 -15.48 46.23 -2.40
C SER A 560 -16.51 45.46 -3.23
N CYS A 561 -16.78 44.18 -2.91
CA CYS A 561 -17.73 43.32 -3.61
C CYS A 561 -19.17 43.41 -3.08
N ASP A 562 -19.45 44.20 -2.04
CA ASP A 562 -20.76 44.24 -1.38
C ASP A 562 -21.90 44.86 -2.21
N ASN A 563 -21.61 45.45 -3.38
CA ASN A 563 -22.59 46.17 -4.22
C ASN A 563 -22.81 45.59 -5.63
N GLN A 564 -22.37 44.36 -5.93
CA GLN A 564 -22.69 43.70 -7.22
C GLN A 564 -23.77 42.60 -7.03
N SER A 565 -24.87 42.71 -7.77
CA SER A 565 -25.98 41.74 -7.72
C SER A 565 -25.53 40.38 -8.26
N THR A 566 -25.41 39.39 -7.39
CA THR A 566 -24.98 38.03 -7.72
C THR A 566 -26.17 37.15 -8.05
N CYS A 567 -26.33 36.76 -9.31
CA CYS A 567 -27.10 35.57 -9.66
C CYS A 567 -26.21 34.31 -9.53
N GLY A 568 -26.82 33.16 -9.24
CA GLY A 568 -26.15 31.87 -8.98
C GLY A 568 -26.14 31.51 -7.50
N ALA A 569 -26.62 30.31 -7.16
CA ALA A 569 -26.70 29.79 -5.80
C ALA A 569 -26.58 28.25 -5.78
N ALA A 570 -26.09 27.70 -4.68
CA ALA A 570 -26.00 26.25 -4.43
C ALA A 570 -25.37 25.40 -5.57
N GLY A 571 -24.38 25.94 -6.28
CA GLY A 571 -23.70 25.25 -7.39
C GLY A 571 -24.41 25.34 -8.75
N TYR A 572 -25.50 26.10 -8.84
CA TYR A 572 -26.22 26.33 -10.09
C TYR A 572 -25.88 27.70 -10.69
N PRO A 573 -25.73 27.77 -12.03
CA PRO A 573 -25.37 29.01 -12.72
C PRO A 573 -26.54 30.00 -12.80
N CYS A 574 -26.26 31.23 -13.20
CA CYS A 574 -27.31 32.16 -13.63
C CYS A 574 -28.00 31.68 -14.91
N CYS A 575 -29.29 31.96 -15.04
CA CYS A 575 -29.97 31.77 -16.32
C CYS A 575 -29.38 32.70 -17.38
N LYS A 576 -29.09 32.17 -18.57
CA LYS A 576 -28.47 32.93 -19.66
C LYS A 576 -29.48 33.76 -20.43
N SER A 577 -30.73 33.32 -20.51
CA SER A 577 -31.77 33.93 -21.35
C SER A 577 -33.22 33.79 -20.85
N SER A 578 -33.50 32.87 -19.92
CA SER A 578 -34.83 32.57 -19.41
C SER A 578 -35.16 33.40 -18.19
N CYS A 579 -36.31 34.08 -18.23
CA CYS A 579 -36.87 34.85 -17.11
C CYS A 579 -38.13 34.20 -16.51
N THR A 580 -38.49 33.00 -16.97
CA THR A 580 -39.70 32.29 -16.52
C THR A 580 -39.46 31.65 -15.16
N VAL A 581 -40.26 31.99 -14.16
CA VAL A 581 -40.10 31.49 -12.79
C VAL A 581 -40.77 30.12 -12.65
N TYR A 582 -40.01 29.11 -12.29
CA TYR A 582 -40.49 27.75 -11.99
C TYR A 582 -40.49 27.43 -10.50
N ALA A 583 -39.63 28.07 -9.71
CA ALA A 583 -39.61 27.99 -8.25
C ALA A 583 -39.05 29.29 -7.64
N GLU A 584 -39.34 29.55 -6.37
CA GLU A 584 -38.78 30.67 -5.61
C GLU A 584 -38.51 30.21 -4.17
N ASP A 585 -37.30 30.49 -3.67
CA ASP A 585 -36.87 30.18 -2.32
C ASP A 585 -36.00 31.32 -1.75
N SER A 586 -35.23 31.06 -0.67
CA SER A 586 -34.36 32.06 -0.04
C SER A 586 -33.20 32.51 -0.92
N ASP A 587 -32.81 31.70 -1.91
CA ASP A 587 -31.71 32.00 -2.83
C ASP A 587 -32.18 32.84 -4.01
N GLY A 588 -33.48 32.76 -4.35
CA GLY A 588 -34.13 33.68 -5.29
C GLY A 588 -35.14 32.99 -6.20
N LYS A 589 -35.39 33.58 -7.37
CA LYS A 589 -36.29 33.01 -8.38
C LYS A 589 -35.51 32.12 -9.33
N TRP A 590 -36.02 30.92 -9.57
CA TRP A 590 -35.36 29.87 -10.32
C TRP A 590 -36.03 29.63 -11.67
N SER A 591 -35.23 29.36 -12.69
CA SER A 591 -35.67 28.87 -14.00
C SER A 591 -35.00 27.55 -14.37
N ILE A 592 -35.41 26.98 -15.51
CA ILE A 592 -34.81 25.79 -16.11
C ILE A 592 -34.38 26.12 -17.54
N GLU A 593 -33.10 25.93 -17.85
CA GLU A 593 -32.53 26.07 -19.19
C GLU A 593 -31.72 24.82 -19.57
N ASN A 594 -31.94 24.28 -20.77
CA ASN A 594 -31.30 23.04 -21.23
C ASN A 594 -31.40 21.92 -20.18
N ASP A 595 -32.60 21.72 -19.62
CA ASP A 595 -32.92 20.74 -18.58
C ASP A 595 -32.12 20.88 -17.26
N ASN A 596 -31.49 22.03 -17.02
CA ASN A 596 -30.76 22.32 -15.79
C ASN A 596 -31.34 23.53 -15.05
N TRP A 597 -31.34 23.48 -13.71
CA TRP A 597 -31.76 24.58 -12.86
C TRP A 597 -30.76 25.74 -12.93
N CYS A 598 -31.29 26.96 -12.95
CA CYS A 598 -30.50 28.19 -12.92
C CYS A 598 -31.22 29.28 -12.13
N LEU A 599 -30.47 30.19 -11.53
CA LEU A 599 -31.05 31.31 -10.79
C LEU A 599 -31.26 32.51 -11.72
N ILE A 600 -32.44 33.12 -11.69
CA ILE A 600 -32.82 34.23 -12.57
C ILE A 600 -32.06 35.49 -12.18
N ASP A 601 -31.35 36.05 -13.15
CA ASP A 601 -30.68 37.34 -13.03
C ASP A 601 -31.69 38.49 -13.23
N GLN A 602 -32.15 39.10 -12.13
CA GLN A 602 -33.07 40.25 -12.18
C GLN A 602 -32.47 41.53 -12.79
N SER A 603 -31.20 41.54 -13.16
CA SER A 603 -30.64 42.65 -13.94
C SER A 603 -30.80 42.46 -15.44
N LYS A 604 -31.16 41.24 -15.88
CA LYS A 604 -31.37 40.86 -17.29
C LYS A 604 -32.82 40.44 -17.59
N CYS A 605 -33.63 40.38 -16.55
CA CYS A 605 -35.06 40.08 -16.47
C CYS A 605 -35.70 41.12 -15.56
#